data_AF-A0A955PFR3-F1
#
_entry.id   AF-A0A955PFR3-F1
#
_cell.length_a   1.000
_cell.length_b   1.000
_cell.length_c   1.000
_cell.angle_alpha   90.00
_cell.angle_beta   90.00
_cell.angle_gamma   90.00
#
_symmetry.space_group_name_H-M   'P 1'
#
loop_
_entity.id
_entity.type
_entity.pdbx_description
1 polymer ?
#
loop_
_entity_poly.entity_id
_entity_poly.type
_entity_poly.pdbx_seq_one_letter_code
_entity_poly.pdbx_strand_id
1 'polypeptide(L)'
;DRWEFFHRKGEEVVWSKDTSRLATIIPETPSEISLSYLKKRKLYLIVYGNWKKNLVGLRVAKNLMGPWSPYLQVYSPPEPTWCDQYFCYASKGHTELDPTETELIITYMCNSHDIWRLTEDDRVYYPRFISVPLDEVEKVLTDI
;
A
#
# COMPACT_ATOMS: atom_id res chain seq x y z
N ASP A 1 24.87 -2.73 15.30
CA ASP A 1 23.61 -3.08 14.60
C ASP A 1 23.87 -4.08 13.50
N ARG A 2 23.14 -5.20 13.47
CA ARG A 2 23.16 -6.17 12.37
C ARG A 2 21.73 -6.51 12.01
N TRP A 3 21.43 -6.51 10.72
CA TRP A 3 20.11 -6.87 10.22
C TRP A 3 19.82 -8.35 10.48
N GLU A 4 18.58 -8.62 10.85
CA GLU A 4 18.02 -9.95 10.94
C GLU A 4 16.78 -9.98 10.05
N PHE A 5 16.44 -11.17 9.57
CA PHE A 5 15.39 -11.44 8.63
C PHE A 5 14.46 -12.48 9.22
N PHE A 6 13.19 -12.36 8.90
CA PHE A 6 12.24 -13.40 9.26
C PHE A 6 12.47 -14.65 8.42
N HIS A 7 12.60 -15.79 9.09
CA HIS A 7 12.79 -17.11 8.52
C HIS A 7 11.62 -18.01 8.88
N ARG A 8 11.22 -18.88 7.94
CA ARG A 8 10.20 -19.90 8.19
C ARG A 8 10.89 -21.20 8.63
N LYS A 9 10.56 -21.69 9.82
CA LYS A 9 11.06 -22.96 10.34
C LYS A 9 9.88 -23.85 10.74
N GLY A 10 9.44 -24.69 9.79
CA GLY A 10 8.16 -25.38 9.93
C GLY A 10 7.01 -24.36 9.89
N GLU A 11 6.14 -24.38 10.89
CA GLU A 11 5.01 -23.43 10.99
C GLU A 11 5.43 -22.08 11.61
N GLU A 12 6.55 -22.05 12.34
CA GLU A 12 7.01 -20.87 13.07
C GLU A 12 7.79 -19.89 12.20
N VAL A 13 7.73 -18.61 12.59
CA VAL A 13 8.56 -17.54 12.03
C VAL A 13 9.56 -17.07 13.09
N VAL A 14 10.85 -17.10 12.76
CA VAL A 14 11.95 -16.77 13.67
C VAL A 14 12.89 -15.72 13.05
N TRP A 15 13.59 -14.95 13.89
CA TRP A 15 14.66 -14.08 13.43
C TRP A 15 15.91 -14.89 13.07
N SER A 16 16.56 -14.51 11.97
CA SER A 16 17.76 -15.18 11.45
C SER A 16 18.66 -14.18 10.72
N LYS A 17 19.96 -14.45 10.66
CA LYS A 17 20.91 -13.67 9.84
C LYS A 17 21.15 -14.27 8.46
N ASP A 18 20.69 -15.49 8.27
CA ASP A 18 20.70 -16.15 6.97
C ASP A 18 19.65 -15.48 6.06
N THR A 19 19.95 -15.35 4.77
CA THR A 19 19.06 -14.75 3.76
C THR A 19 18.54 -15.78 2.76
N SER A 20 18.91 -17.06 2.92
CA SER A 20 18.54 -18.13 1.99
C SER A 20 17.13 -18.71 2.24
N ARG A 21 16.49 -18.40 3.37
CA ARG A 21 15.19 -18.98 3.77
C ARG A 21 14.22 -17.94 4.33
N LEU A 22 14.04 -16.84 3.60
CA LEU A 22 13.14 -15.75 3.98
C LEU A 22 11.69 -16.23 4.10
N ALA A 23 11.01 -15.78 5.17
CA ALA A 23 9.59 -15.97 5.35
C ALA A 23 8.81 -14.85 4.67
N THR A 24 7.75 -15.22 3.94
CA THR A 24 6.71 -14.27 3.54
C THR A 24 5.89 -13.88 4.77
N ILE A 25 5.92 -12.58 5.11
CA ILE A 25 5.22 -12.00 6.27
C ILE A 25 3.85 -11.46 5.88
N ILE A 26 3.81 -10.83 4.70
CA ILE A 26 2.60 -10.23 4.16
C ILE A 26 2.37 -10.93 2.81
N PRO A 27 1.52 -11.95 2.75
CA PRO A 27 1.23 -12.65 1.51
C PRO A 27 0.40 -11.75 0.59
N GLU A 28 0.48 -12.00 -0.73
CA GLU A 28 -0.36 -11.33 -1.74
C GLU A 28 -0.21 -9.80 -1.81
N THR A 29 0.95 -9.27 -1.42
CA THR A 29 1.32 -7.86 -1.65
C THR A 29 2.32 -7.71 -2.79
N PRO A 30 2.24 -6.62 -3.56
CA PRO A 30 3.27 -6.29 -4.54
C PRO A 30 4.60 -5.94 -3.87
N SER A 31 5.65 -5.79 -4.68
CA SER A 31 6.98 -5.38 -4.23
C SER A 31 7.01 -3.98 -3.61
N GLU A 32 6.08 -3.11 -3.96
CA GLU A 32 6.02 -1.74 -3.46
C GLU A 32 4.83 -1.52 -2.53
N ILE A 33 5.14 -1.28 -1.26
CA ILE A 33 4.15 -0.95 -0.24
C ILE A 33 4.62 0.21 0.64
N SER A 34 3.69 0.83 1.35
CA SER A 34 3.98 1.58 2.57
C SER A 34 3.39 0.80 3.75
N LEU A 35 4.13 0.67 4.84
CA LEU A 35 3.67 0.02 6.07
C LEU A 35 3.75 1.04 7.19
N SER A 36 2.65 1.24 7.90
CA SER A 36 2.54 2.16 9.04
C SER A 36 1.79 1.49 10.19
N TYR A 37 1.94 2.04 11.41
CA TYR A 37 1.17 1.62 12.57
C TYR A 37 0.31 2.79 13.06
N LEU A 38 -1.01 2.64 12.98
CA LEU A 38 -2.02 3.56 13.50
C LEU A 38 -2.11 3.33 15.01
N LYS A 39 -1.52 4.22 15.80
CA LYS A 39 -1.32 4.05 17.24
C LYS A 39 -2.63 4.14 18.00
N LYS A 40 -3.51 5.10 17.66
CA LYS A 40 -4.79 5.27 18.38
C LYS A 40 -5.71 4.08 18.11
N ARG A 41 -5.67 3.58 16.88
CA ARG A 41 -6.50 2.46 16.41
C ARG A 41 -5.89 1.08 16.70
N LYS A 42 -4.59 1.03 17.03
CA LYS A 42 -3.79 -0.18 17.29
C LYS A 42 -3.76 -1.15 16.11
N LEU A 43 -3.57 -0.62 14.89
CA LEU A 43 -3.60 -1.38 13.65
C LEU A 43 -2.34 -1.15 12.83
N TYR A 44 -1.86 -2.22 12.22
CA TYR A 44 -0.95 -2.12 11.09
C TYR A 44 -1.76 -1.79 9.84
N LEU A 45 -1.25 -0.85 9.05
CA LEU A 45 -1.83 -0.39 7.80
C LEU A 45 -0.80 -0.56 6.69
N ILE A 46 -1.22 -1.16 5.58
CA ILE A 46 -0.47 -1.18 4.35
C ILE A 46 -1.26 -0.46 3.28
N VAL A 47 -0.63 0.50 2.59
CA VAL A 47 -1.18 1.13 1.37
C VAL A 47 -0.32 0.72 0.19
N TYR A 48 -0.98 0.30 -0.89
CA TYR A 48 -0.34 -0.06 -2.15
C TYR A 48 -1.31 0.01 -3.33
N GLY A 49 -0.75 0.10 -4.54
CA GLY A 49 -1.54 0.13 -5.77
C GLY A 49 -1.73 -1.25 -6.38
N ASN A 50 -2.90 -1.51 -6.95
CA ASN A 50 -3.11 -2.61 -7.89
C ASN A 50 -2.86 -2.11 -9.32
N TRP A 51 -1.61 -2.21 -9.76
CA TRP A 51 -1.18 -1.70 -11.07
C TRP A 51 -1.93 -2.34 -12.25
N LYS A 52 -2.36 -3.61 -12.13
CA LYS A 52 -3.13 -4.29 -13.20
C LYS A 52 -4.52 -3.71 -13.40
N LYS A 53 -5.09 -3.13 -12.33
CA LYS A 53 -6.44 -2.54 -12.34
C LYS A 53 -6.40 -1.02 -12.24
N ASN A 54 -5.22 -0.41 -12.13
CA ASN A 54 -5.02 0.99 -11.82
C ASN A 54 -5.83 1.47 -10.60
N LEU A 55 -5.78 0.70 -9.49
CA LEU A 55 -6.51 1.03 -8.27
C LEU A 55 -5.57 1.39 -7.13
N VAL A 56 -6.06 2.23 -6.23
CA VAL A 56 -5.41 2.51 -4.94
C VAL A 56 -6.19 1.81 -3.84
N GLY A 57 -5.47 1.17 -2.93
CA GLY A 57 -6.09 0.43 -1.85
C GLY A 57 -5.17 0.18 -0.70
N LEU A 58 -5.74 -0.52 0.29
CA LEU A 58 -5.08 -0.77 1.55
C LEU A 58 -5.46 -2.13 2.13
N ARG A 59 -4.67 -2.55 3.11
CA ARG A 59 -4.93 -3.69 3.98
C ARG A 59 -4.58 -3.34 5.41
N VAL A 60 -5.26 -3.97 6.35
CA VAL A 60 -5.08 -3.73 7.78
C VAL A 60 -4.94 -5.04 8.54
N ALA A 61 -4.23 -5.02 9.66
CA ALA A 61 -4.06 -6.16 10.55
C ALA A 61 -3.83 -5.72 12.00
N LYS A 62 -4.25 -6.54 12.96
CA LYS A 62 -3.95 -6.32 14.39
C LYS A 62 -2.50 -6.70 14.74
N ASN A 63 -1.89 -7.61 13.99
CA ASN A 63 -0.49 -8.01 14.14
C ASN A 63 0.25 -7.85 12.81
N LEU A 64 1.56 -7.55 12.88
CA LEU A 64 2.42 -7.41 11.70
C LEU A 64 2.40 -8.66 10.81
N MET A 65 2.26 -9.83 11.43
CA MET A 65 2.19 -11.14 10.78
C MET A 65 0.80 -11.51 10.26
N GLY A 66 -0.19 -10.63 10.43
CA GLY A 66 -1.59 -10.87 10.08
C GLY A 66 -2.43 -11.53 11.20
N PRO A 67 -3.60 -12.10 10.86
CA PRO A 67 -4.17 -12.13 9.52
C PRO A 67 -4.38 -10.71 8.97
N TRP A 68 -4.05 -10.53 7.70
CA TRP A 68 -4.27 -9.27 6.98
C TRP A 68 -5.64 -9.30 6.32
N SER A 69 -6.35 -8.18 6.34
CA SER A 69 -7.61 -8.03 5.62
C SER A 69 -7.48 -8.35 4.13
N PRO A 70 -8.58 -8.64 3.42
CA PRO A 70 -8.62 -8.51 1.97
C PRO A 70 -8.19 -7.12 1.52
N TYR A 71 -7.78 -6.99 0.25
CA TYR A 71 -7.49 -5.69 -0.36
C TYR A 71 -8.75 -4.84 -0.43
N LEU A 72 -8.73 -3.70 0.25
CA LEU A 72 -9.79 -2.71 0.18
C LEU A 72 -9.41 -1.64 -0.84
N GLN A 73 -10.18 -1.54 -1.93
CA GLN A 73 -10.08 -0.42 -2.85
C GLN A 73 -10.66 0.83 -2.19
N VAL A 74 -9.88 1.90 -2.14
CA VAL A 74 -10.33 3.19 -1.58
C VAL A 74 -10.42 4.28 -2.64
N TYR A 75 -9.77 4.09 -3.80
CA TYR A 75 -9.79 5.08 -4.86
C TYR A 75 -9.50 4.48 -6.24
N SER A 76 -10.13 5.06 -7.26
CA SER A 76 -9.92 4.78 -8.67
C SER A 76 -9.38 6.02 -9.39
N PRO A 77 -8.05 6.09 -9.59
CA PRO A 77 -7.41 7.11 -10.43
C PRO A 77 -8.13 7.32 -11.76
N PRO A 78 -8.48 8.57 -12.14
CA PRO A 78 -9.14 8.87 -13.42
C PRO A 78 -8.18 8.84 -14.63
N GLU A 79 -6.87 8.97 -14.42
CA GLU A 79 -5.85 9.09 -15.47
C GLU A 79 -5.89 7.97 -16.53
N PRO A 80 -6.12 6.69 -16.18
CA PRO A 80 -6.27 5.61 -17.17
C PRO A 80 -7.47 5.78 -18.13
N THR A 81 -8.41 6.68 -17.82
CA THR A 81 -9.52 7.04 -18.73
C THR A 81 -9.14 8.12 -19.73
N TRP A 82 -8.04 8.84 -19.49
CA TRP A 82 -7.57 9.92 -20.37
C TRP A 82 -6.77 9.38 -21.56
N CYS A 83 -6.05 8.26 -21.35
CA CYS A 83 -5.27 7.56 -22.36
C CYS A 83 -5.13 6.09 -21.97
N ASP A 84 -5.29 5.18 -22.93
CA ASP A 84 -5.18 3.73 -22.73
C ASP A 84 -3.75 3.26 -22.41
N GLN A 85 -2.74 4.09 -22.70
CA GLN A 85 -1.35 3.84 -22.33
C GLN A 85 -1.06 4.16 -20.86
N TYR A 86 -1.96 4.87 -20.17
CA TYR A 86 -1.73 5.30 -18.79
C TYR A 86 -2.01 4.20 -17.77
N PHE A 87 -1.08 4.09 -16.82
CA PHE A 87 -1.21 3.20 -15.67
C PHE A 87 -0.79 3.91 -14.39
N CYS A 88 -1.39 3.52 -13.26
CA CYS A 88 -1.15 4.16 -11.97
C CYS A 88 -0.52 3.19 -10.97
N TYR A 89 0.43 3.70 -10.18
CA TYR A 89 1.33 2.94 -9.33
C TYR A 89 1.80 3.78 -8.13
N ALA A 90 2.74 3.23 -7.34
CA ALA A 90 3.41 3.90 -6.23
C ALA A 90 2.46 4.50 -5.19
N SER A 91 1.34 3.83 -4.89
CA SER A 91 0.46 4.28 -3.80
C SER A 91 1.16 4.19 -2.45
N LYS A 92 1.22 5.30 -1.71
CA LYS A 92 1.86 5.37 -0.38
C LYS A 92 0.96 6.10 0.60
N GLY A 93 0.74 5.51 1.77
CA GLY A 93 0.06 6.15 2.88
C GLY A 93 1.03 6.97 3.72
N HIS A 94 0.56 8.15 4.15
CA HIS A 94 1.34 9.16 4.84
C HIS A 94 0.71 9.49 6.20
N THR A 95 0.78 8.54 7.14
CA THR A 95 0.21 8.70 8.49
C THR A 95 0.86 9.85 9.27
N GLU A 96 2.07 10.25 8.89
CA GLU A 96 2.78 11.40 9.43
C GLU A 96 2.13 12.75 9.09
N LEU A 97 1.30 12.82 8.04
CA LEU A 97 0.64 14.05 7.61
C LEU A 97 -0.69 14.32 8.34
N ASP A 98 -1.29 13.31 8.96
CA ASP A 98 -2.37 13.49 9.93
C ASP A 98 -2.14 12.66 11.21
N PRO A 99 -1.39 13.22 12.18
CA PRO A 99 -1.17 12.58 13.48
C PRO A 99 -2.44 12.39 14.31
N THR A 100 -3.55 13.02 13.93
CA THR A 100 -4.81 12.87 14.65
C THR A 100 -5.53 11.56 14.29
N GLU A 101 -5.09 10.87 13.23
CA GLU A 101 -5.69 9.64 12.68
C GLU A 101 -7.17 9.81 12.28
N THR A 102 -7.52 10.99 11.77
CA THR A 102 -8.85 11.29 11.21
C THR A 102 -8.92 10.95 9.73
N GLU A 103 -7.86 11.28 8.99
CA GLU A 103 -7.72 11.12 7.56
C GLU A 103 -6.44 10.32 7.26
N LEU A 104 -6.50 9.49 6.23
CA LEU A 104 -5.34 8.87 5.64
C LEU A 104 -4.99 9.61 4.35
N ILE A 105 -3.90 10.38 4.40
CA ILE A 105 -3.33 11.00 3.21
C ILE A 105 -2.60 9.92 2.41
N ILE A 106 -2.96 9.77 1.13
CA ILE A 106 -2.33 8.82 0.22
C ILE A 106 -1.80 9.59 -0.98
N THR A 107 -0.57 9.29 -1.39
CA THR A 107 -0.06 9.68 -2.70
C THR A 107 -0.16 8.52 -3.68
N TYR A 108 -0.34 8.83 -4.96
CA TYR A 108 -0.13 7.89 -6.07
C TYR A 108 0.47 8.63 -7.27
N MET A 109 1.02 7.89 -8.22
CA MET A 109 1.54 8.44 -9.48
C MET A 109 0.92 7.70 -10.66
N CYS A 110 0.78 8.37 -11.80
CA CYS A 110 0.47 7.70 -13.06
C CYS A 110 1.58 7.96 -14.07
N ASN A 111 1.82 6.96 -14.91
CA ASN A 111 2.86 6.91 -15.92
C ASN A 111 2.25 6.31 -17.20
N SER A 112 3.04 6.18 -18.24
CA SER A 112 2.61 5.72 -19.56
C SER A 112 3.47 4.55 -20.03
N HIS A 113 2.86 3.59 -20.72
CA HIS A 113 3.57 2.56 -21.47
C HIS A 113 4.24 3.11 -22.74
N ASP A 114 3.82 4.29 -23.19
CA ASP A 114 4.43 5.05 -24.28
C ASP A 114 5.12 6.30 -23.71
N ILE A 115 6.45 6.33 -23.82
CA ILE A 115 7.29 7.41 -23.30
C ILE A 115 6.96 8.77 -23.91
N TRP A 116 6.51 8.81 -25.17
CA TRP A 116 6.20 10.08 -25.85
C TRP A 116 5.02 10.79 -25.19
N ARG A 117 4.07 10.03 -24.63
CA ARG A 117 2.95 10.61 -23.89
C ARG A 117 3.39 11.40 -22.67
N LEU A 118 4.48 11.01 -22.01
CA LEU A 118 5.01 11.77 -20.86
C LEU A 118 5.58 13.13 -21.26
N THR A 119 5.93 13.30 -22.53
CA THR A 119 6.42 14.58 -23.07
C THR A 119 5.30 15.45 -23.66
N GLU A 120 4.18 14.83 -24.02
CA GLU A 120 3.01 15.49 -24.63
C GLU A 120 1.97 15.93 -23.60
N ASP A 121 1.86 15.21 -22.48
CA ASP A 121 0.85 15.43 -21.45
C ASP A 121 1.52 15.65 -20.08
N ASP A 122 1.59 16.91 -19.69
CA ASP A 122 2.17 17.35 -18.42
C ASP A 122 1.28 17.09 -17.21
N ARG A 123 0.12 16.44 -17.39
CA ARG A 123 -0.80 16.10 -16.29
C ARG A 123 -0.42 14.79 -15.59
N VAL A 124 0.55 14.01 -16.10
CA VAL A 124 1.01 12.75 -15.50
C VAL A 124 2.45 12.83 -15.02
N TYR A 125 2.96 11.75 -14.40
CA TYR A 125 4.34 11.63 -13.91
C TYR A 125 4.72 12.51 -12.69
N TYR A 126 3.75 12.85 -11.85
CA TYR A 126 4.00 13.43 -10.52
C TYR A 126 3.05 12.86 -9.46
N PRO A 127 3.40 12.96 -8.17
CA PRO A 127 2.54 12.51 -7.09
C PRO A 127 1.26 13.33 -6.99
N ARG A 128 0.13 12.64 -6.87
CA ARG A 128 -1.20 13.21 -6.60
C ARG A 128 -1.66 12.76 -5.23
N PHE A 129 -2.34 13.65 -4.51
CA PHE A 129 -2.81 13.39 -3.16
C PHE A 129 -4.31 13.09 -3.16
N ILE A 130 -4.70 12.12 -2.36
CA ILE A 130 -6.09 11.86 -1.96
C ILE A 130 -6.16 11.80 -0.43
N SER A 131 -7.33 12.14 0.11
CA SER A 131 -7.65 11.99 1.54
C SER A 131 -8.74 10.94 1.66
N VAL A 132 -8.57 10.01 2.59
CA VAL A 132 -9.55 8.96 2.89
C VAL A 132 -9.87 9.00 4.38
N PRO A 133 -11.13 9.19 4.78
CA PRO A 133 -11.51 9.16 6.19
C PRO A 133 -11.18 7.80 6.82
N LEU A 134 -10.42 7.80 7.92
CA LEU A 134 -9.97 6.55 8.56
C LEU A 134 -11.12 5.79 9.23
N ASP A 135 -12.22 6.45 9.57
CA ASP A 135 -13.42 5.78 10.09
C ASP A 135 -14.11 4.90 9.04
N GLU A 136 -13.97 5.20 7.75
CA GLU A 136 -14.45 4.32 6.67
C GLU A 136 -13.55 3.08 6.52
N VAL A 137 -12.25 3.23 6.77
CA VAL A 137 -11.28 2.14 6.76
C VAL A 137 -11.52 1.15 7.90
N GLU A 138 -11.90 1.64 9.09
CA GLU A 138 -12.19 0.76 10.24
C GLU A 138 -13.47 -0.04 10.11
N LYS A 139 -14.49 0.46 9.41
CA LYS A 139 -15.73 -0.30 9.17
C LYS A 139 -15.48 -1.61 8.40
N VAL A 140 -14.35 -1.70 7.69
CA VAL A 140 -13.93 -2.92 7.00
C VAL A 140 -13.28 -3.94 7.94
N LEU A 141 -12.88 -3.53 9.14
CA LEU A 141 -12.32 -4.42 10.18
C LEU A 141 -13.38 -5.09 11.05
N THR A 142 -14.61 -4.56 11.10
CA THR A 142 -15.69 -5.19 11.88
C THR A 142 -16.17 -6.53 11.31
N ASP A 143 -15.76 -6.86 10.08
CA ASP A 143 -16.13 -8.09 9.37
C ASP A 143 -14.99 -9.13 9.28
N ILE A 144 -13.89 -8.95 10.05
CA ILE A 144 -12.69 -9.81 10.03
C ILE A 144 -12.41 -10.44 11.40
#